data_AF-A0A519TGU4-F1
#
_entry.id   AF-A0A519TGU4-F1
#
_cell.length_a   1.000
_cell.length_b   1.000
_cell.length_c   1.000
_cell.angle_alpha   90.00
_cell.angle_beta   90.00
_cell.angle_gamma   90.00
#
_symmetry.space_group_name_H-M   'P 1'
#
loop_
_entity.id
_entity.type
_entity.pdbx_description
1 polymer ?
#
loop_
_entity_poly.entity_id
_entity_poly.type
_entity_poly.pdbx_seq_one_letter_code
_entity_poly.pdbx_strand_id
1 'polypeptide(L)'
;MIGQLVLGLSLLVGLHEFGHFAFAKLFKIKVTKFYIFFDFLFPLPNVLNFSLLKKKVGETEYGIGWFPLGGYVAIHGMVDETQDADALAGPPQPDEFRSKPAWQRLLVMLGGIIMNVITGIAIFTALTFKYGENYLPASEARFGVVPNGLGRQIGLRAGDKIVKINGRPFTEFDEVRSADVILGSHAYYTVERNGQLIDVNIPANFMDRLAKQGDSIFVEARTPFTVKRVVGGTPADKAGLKAGDAVTAVGTMPTPYFDRLQAALRLNAGKTTTLAVERAGQQLTLPIKVNQDGRIGFEPLPALHYS
;
A
#
# COMPACT_ATOMS: atom_id res chain seq x y z
N MET A 1 -7.13 16.93 -5.69
CA MET A 1 -6.81 16.44 -4.33
C MET A 1 -7.84 16.85 -3.30
N ILE A 2 -8.21 18.14 -3.15
CA ILE A 2 -9.21 18.59 -2.16
C ILE A 2 -10.57 17.88 -2.34
N GLY A 3 -11.09 17.78 -3.56
CA GLY A 3 -12.36 17.08 -3.82
C GLY A 3 -12.34 15.59 -3.43
N GLN A 4 -11.22 14.90 -3.64
CA GLN A 4 -11.07 13.49 -3.23
C GLN A 4 -11.03 13.36 -1.70
N LEU A 5 -10.35 14.28 -1.03
CA LEU A 5 -10.31 14.33 0.43
C LEU A 5 -11.71 14.56 1.00
N VAL A 6 -12.44 15.55 0.49
CA VAL A 6 -13.82 15.84 0.93
C VAL A 6 -14.73 14.65 0.67
N LEU A 7 -14.68 14.03 -0.52
CA LEU A 7 -15.49 12.84 -0.83
C LEU A 7 -15.16 11.65 0.08
N GLY A 8 -13.88 11.38 0.30
CA GLY A 8 -13.45 10.30 1.19
C GLY A 8 -13.90 10.52 2.64
N LEU A 9 -13.77 11.76 3.12
CA LEU A 9 -14.21 12.15 4.46
C LEU A 9 -15.74 12.11 4.60
N SER A 10 -16.50 12.60 3.61
CA SER A 10 -17.97 12.51 3.58
C SER A 10 -18.44 11.06 3.67
N LEU A 11 -17.80 10.16 2.91
CA LEU A 11 -18.19 8.75 2.89
C LEU A 11 -17.89 8.08 4.23
N LEU A 12 -16.69 8.29 4.77
CA LEU A 12 -16.27 7.69 6.05
C LEU A 12 -17.15 8.18 7.20
N VAL A 13 -17.34 9.49 7.32
CA VAL A 13 -18.18 10.09 8.36
C VAL A 13 -19.64 9.69 8.17
N GLY A 14 -20.18 9.79 6.95
CA GLY A 14 -21.58 9.45 6.70
C GLY A 14 -21.92 8.00 7.05
N LEU A 15 -21.01 7.06 6.73
CA LEU A 15 -21.17 5.64 7.10
C LEU A 15 -20.95 5.39 8.60
N HIS A 16 -20.04 6.13 9.24
CA HIS A 16 -19.84 6.10 10.68
C HIS A 16 -21.11 6.54 11.43
N GLU A 17 -21.63 7.72 11.12
CA GLU A 17 -22.87 8.24 11.69
C GLU A 17 -24.05 7.30 11.38
N PHE A 18 -24.09 6.71 10.18
CA PHE A 18 -25.11 5.73 9.83
C PHE A 18 -25.09 4.50 10.75
N GLY A 19 -23.92 4.10 11.26
CA GLY A 19 -23.82 3.02 12.22
C GLY A 19 -24.52 3.32 13.54
N HIS A 20 -24.23 4.48 14.14
CA HIS A 20 -24.92 4.94 15.35
C HIS A 20 -26.44 5.04 15.13
N PHE A 21 -26.83 5.64 14.00
CA PHE A 21 -28.22 5.78 13.58
C PHE A 21 -28.94 4.43 13.42
N ALA A 22 -28.31 3.46 12.73
CA ALA A 22 -28.90 2.17 12.44
C ALA A 22 -29.19 1.38 13.72
N PHE A 23 -28.24 1.33 14.67
CA PHE A 23 -28.45 0.69 15.95
C PHE A 23 -29.48 1.44 16.83
N ALA A 24 -29.46 2.78 16.80
CA ALA A 24 -30.45 3.57 17.54
C ALA A 24 -31.88 3.28 17.05
N LYS A 25 -32.09 3.25 15.74
CA LYS A 25 -33.38 2.86 15.14
C LYS A 25 -33.74 1.40 15.42
N LEU A 26 -32.78 0.49 15.37
CA LEU A 26 -32.98 -0.94 15.68
C LEU A 26 -33.52 -1.14 17.10
N PHE A 27 -33.02 -0.39 18.09
CA PHE A 27 -33.48 -0.46 19.48
C PHE A 27 -34.65 0.48 19.79
N LYS A 28 -35.27 1.08 18.77
CA LYS A 28 -36.40 2.00 18.89
C LYS A 28 -36.07 3.20 19.81
N ILE A 29 -34.86 3.71 19.69
CA ILE A 29 -34.44 4.97 20.31
C ILE A 29 -34.77 6.09 19.33
N LYS A 30 -35.33 7.19 19.85
CA LYS A 30 -35.68 8.35 19.03
C LYS A 30 -34.41 9.06 18.57
N VAL A 31 -34.38 9.43 17.29
CA VAL A 31 -33.27 10.18 16.67
C VAL A 31 -33.85 11.41 16.00
N THR A 32 -33.42 12.60 16.42
CA THR A 32 -33.98 13.87 15.96
C THR A 32 -33.22 14.45 14.78
N LYS A 33 -31.90 14.23 14.71
CA LYS A 33 -31.05 14.71 13.61
C LYS A 33 -30.07 13.63 13.15
N PHE A 34 -29.85 13.57 11.84
CA PHE A 34 -28.79 12.81 11.19
C PHE A 34 -28.09 13.74 10.20
N TYR A 35 -26.86 14.14 10.51
CA TYR A 35 -26.13 15.13 9.74
C TYR A 35 -24.78 14.60 9.27
N ILE A 36 -24.57 14.66 7.96
CA ILE A 36 -23.25 14.51 7.37
C ILE A 36 -22.65 15.90 7.32
N PHE A 37 -21.50 16.14 7.97
CA PHE A 37 -20.95 17.49 8.19
C PHE A 37 -21.70 18.30 9.25
N PHE A 38 -20.96 19.09 10.02
CA PHE A 38 -21.52 19.95 11.04
C PHE A 38 -22.27 21.11 10.37
N ASP A 39 -23.50 21.34 10.82
CA ASP A 39 -24.31 22.50 10.43
C ASP A 39 -23.94 23.77 11.20
N PHE A 40 -22.99 23.68 12.12
CA PHE A 40 -22.42 24.77 12.91
C PHE A 40 -20.89 24.82 12.79
N LEU A 41 -20.27 25.92 13.20
CA LEU A 41 -18.82 26.07 13.22
C LEU A 41 -18.21 25.32 14.42
N PHE A 42 -17.67 24.12 14.22
CA PHE A 42 -16.93 23.41 15.27
C PHE A 42 -15.67 24.20 15.68
N PRO A 43 -15.35 24.37 16.99
CA PRO A 43 -15.96 23.77 18.19
C PRO A 43 -17.03 24.64 18.89
N LEU A 44 -17.58 25.66 18.22
CA LEU A 44 -18.55 26.60 18.78
C LEU A 44 -19.99 26.22 18.35
N PRO A 45 -20.70 25.40 19.14
CA PRO A 45 -22.11 25.12 18.85
C PRO A 45 -22.90 26.45 18.87
N ASN A 46 -23.84 26.61 17.92
CA ASN A 46 -24.68 27.81 17.72
C ASN A 46 -24.05 29.00 16.96
N VAL A 47 -22.85 28.84 16.39
CA VAL A 47 -22.24 29.82 15.50
C VAL A 47 -22.33 29.36 14.05
N LEU A 48 -22.83 30.24 13.16
CA LEU A 48 -23.01 29.97 11.73
C LEU A 48 -23.84 28.70 11.44
N ASN A 49 -25.01 28.63 12.05
CA ASN A 49 -25.92 27.49 11.90
C ASN A 49 -26.64 27.51 10.54
N PHE A 50 -26.05 26.86 9.53
CA PHE A 50 -26.73 26.66 8.25
C PHE A 50 -26.42 25.28 7.66
N SER A 51 -27.34 24.75 6.87
CA SER A 51 -27.19 23.45 6.22
C SER A 51 -27.22 23.66 4.72
N LEU A 52 -26.34 22.98 4.00
CA LEU A 52 -26.33 23.01 2.53
C LEU A 52 -27.60 22.35 1.98
N LEU A 53 -28.02 21.24 2.61
CA LEU A 53 -29.25 20.54 2.31
C LEU A 53 -29.87 20.04 3.61
N LYS A 54 -31.21 20.07 3.72
CA LYS A 54 -31.94 19.47 4.84
C LYS A 54 -33.30 18.97 4.39
N LYS A 55 -33.71 17.82 4.93
CA LYS A 55 -35.02 17.20 4.69
C LYS A 55 -35.46 16.47 5.94
N LYS A 56 -36.65 16.81 6.44
CA LYS A 56 -37.27 16.09 7.55
C LYS A 56 -38.07 14.91 7.02
N VAL A 57 -37.79 13.71 7.52
CA VAL A 57 -38.54 12.49 7.19
C VAL A 57 -38.97 11.84 8.51
N GLY A 58 -40.27 11.90 8.79
CA GLY A 58 -40.83 11.50 10.08
C GLY A 58 -40.31 12.38 11.22
N GLU A 59 -39.69 11.75 12.21
CA GLU A 59 -39.14 12.42 13.39
C GLU A 59 -37.67 12.84 13.26
N THR A 60 -37.00 12.42 12.17
CA THR A 60 -35.57 12.65 11.96
C THR A 60 -35.35 13.69 10.86
N GLU A 61 -34.56 14.71 11.17
CA GLU A 61 -34.05 15.68 10.20
C GLU A 61 -32.73 15.16 9.61
N TYR A 62 -32.72 14.93 8.30
CA TYR A 62 -31.53 14.53 7.55
C TYR A 62 -30.93 15.77 6.92
N GLY A 63 -29.64 16.02 7.13
CA GLY A 63 -29.00 17.21 6.59
C GLY A 63 -27.55 17.01 6.20
N ILE A 64 -27.07 17.96 5.40
CA ILE A 64 -25.66 18.12 5.06
C ILE A 64 -25.21 19.47 5.60
N GLY A 65 -24.29 19.45 6.56
CA GLY A 65 -23.67 20.63 7.12
C GLY A 65 -22.70 21.30 6.14
N TRP A 66 -22.39 22.57 6.37
CA TRP A 66 -21.43 23.30 5.54
C TRP A 66 -19.98 23.07 5.97
N PHE A 67 -19.76 22.64 7.22
CA PHE A 67 -18.44 22.49 7.81
C PHE A 67 -17.95 21.03 7.72
N PRO A 68 -16.95 20.72 6.87
CA PRO A 68 -16.67 19.36 6.44
C PRO A 68 -15.89 18.49 7.44
N LEU A 69 -15.73 18.91 8.69
CA LEU A 69 -14.88 18.22 9.69
C LEU A 69 -15.68 17.42 10.72
N GLY A 70 -16.54 16.51 10.27
CA GLY A 70 -17.27 15.61 11.18
C GLY A 70 -18.71 15.39 10.73
N GLY A 71 -19.53 14.86 11.61
CA GLY A 71 -20.95 14.57 11.42
C GLY A 71 -21.53 14.25 12.78
N TYR A 72 -22.85 14.22 12.90
CA TYR A 72 -23.46 13.87 14.18
C TYR A 72 -24.84 13.25 14.01
N VAL A 73 -25.19 12.42 14.98
CA VAL A 73 -26.52 11.83 15.14
C VAL A 73 -27.07 12.24 16.50
N ALA A 74 -28.08 13.11 16.50
CA ALA A 74 -28.72 13.53 17.74
C ALA A 74 -29.67 12.42 18.24
N ILE A 75 -29.17 11.60 19.15
CA ILE A 75 -29.89 10.48 19.79
C ILE A 75 -30.58 10.99 21.07
N HIS A 76 -31.87 10.73 21.21
CA HIS A 76 -32.65 11.17 22.37
C HIS A 76 -32.15 10.49 23.66
N GLY A 77 -31.90 11.27 24.71
CA GLY A 77 -31.40 10.76 25.99
C GLY A 77 -29.88 10.54 26.06
N MET A 78 -29.10 10.99 25.08
CA MET A 78 -27.63 10.96 25.10
C MET A 78 -27.10 12.41 25.21
N VAL A 79 -26.21 12.66 26.18
CA VAL A 79 -25.45 13.93 26.23
C VAL A 79 -24.46 13.89 25.08
N ASP A 80 -24.46 14.92 24.26
CA ASP A 80 -23.60 15.04 23.09
C ASP A 80 -23.22 16.50 22.86
N GLU A 81 -22.41 16.78 21.84
CA GLU A 81 -21.82 18.09 21.49
C GLU A 81 -22.83 19.24 21.34
N THR A 82 -24.11 18.91 21.19
CA THR A 82 -25.22 19.87 21.00
C THR A 82 -26.24 19.87 22.14
N GLN A 83 -26.10 18.99 23.13
CA GLN A 83 -27.09 18.81 24.22
C GLN A 83 -26.41 18.86 25.59
N ASP A 84 -26.80 19.82 26.42
CA ASP A 84 -26.33 19.94 27.80
C ASP A 84 -26.93 18.87 28.72
N ALA A 85 -26.18 18.47 29.75
CA ALA A 85 -26.63 17.49 30.75
C ALA A 85 -27.92 17.92 31.47
N ASP A 86 -28.21 19.22 31.53
CA ASP A 86 -29.41 19.79 32.13
C ASP A 86 -30.69 19.44 31.36
N ALA A 87 -30.58 19.13 30.06
CA ALA A 87 -31.70 18.68 29.23
C ALA A 87 -32.20 17.27 29.59
N LEU A 88 -31.47 16.55 30.47
CA LEU A 88 -31.80 15.20 30.93
C LEU A 88 -32.43 15.16 32.34
N ALA A 89 -32.90 16.31 32.84
CA ALA A 89 -33.56 16.42 34.14
C ALA A 89 -34.98 15.81 34.11
N GLY A 90 -35.07 14.50 34.32
CA GLY A 90 -36.34 13.77 34.42
C GLY A 90 -36.16 12.25 34.51
N PRO A 91 -37.23 11.48 34.81
CA PRO A 91 -37.19 10.03 34.71
C PRO A 91 -37.01 9.59 33.24
N PRO A 92 -36.20 8.55 32.97
CA PRO A 92 -35.86 8.16 31.60
C PRO A 92 -37.10 7.67 30.84
N GLN A 93 -37.39 8.27 29.69
CA GLN A 93 -38.51 7.85 28.84
C GLN A 93 -38.19 6.58 28.04
N PRO A 94 -39.19 5.73 27.71
CA PRO A 94 -38.96 4.45 27.01
C PRO A 94 -38.28 4.53 25.63
N ASP A 95 -38.31 5.71 24.99
CA ASP A 95 -37.71 6.01 23.70
C ASP A 95 -36.33 6.71 23.82
N GLU A 96 -35.85 6.92 25.04
CA GLU A 96 -34.51 7.45 25.32
C GLU A 96 -33.45 6.36 25.35
N PHE A 97 -32.24 6.73 24.95
CA PHE A 97 -31.03 5.92 25.06
C PHE A 97 -30.83 5.39 26.49
N ARG A 98 -31.03 6.23 27.51
CA ARG A 98 -30.83 5.87 28.94
C ARG A 98 -31.80 4.82 29.47
N SER A 99 -32.96 4.64 28.85
CA SER A 99 -33.93 3.61 29.23
C SER A 99 -33.54 2.19 28.78
N LYS A 100 -32.58 2.08 27.85
CA LYS A 100 -32.20 0.79 27.25
C LYS A 100 -31.17 0.02 28.08
N PRO A 101 -31.20 -1.33 28.04
CA PRO A 101 -30.16 -2.17 28.61
C PRO A 101 -28.75 -1.76 28.16
N ALA A 102 -27.77 -1.95 29.03
CA ALA A 102 -26.39 -1.51 28.81
C ALA A 102 -25.78 -2.04 27.49
N TRP A 103 -26.10 -3.28 27.10
CA TRP A 103 -25.60 -3.87 25.87
C TRP A 103 -26.17 -3.20 24.60
N GLN A 104 -27.41 -2.71 24.63
CA GLN A 104 -28.01 -1.96 23.52
C GLN A 104 -27.35 -0.61 23.37
N ARG A 105 -27.15 0.08 24.51
CA ARG A 105 -26.41 1.34 24.57
C ARG A 105 -24.99 1.19 24.04
N LEU A 106 -24.31 0.11 24.43
CA LEU A 106 -22.96 -0.20 23.94
C LEU A 106 -22.93 -0.38 22.42
N LEU A 107 -23.86 -1.14 21.84
CA LEU A 107 -23.93 -1.34 20.39
C LEU A 107 -24.21 -0.04 19.64
N VAL A 108 -25.04 0.84 20.19
CA VAL A 108 -25.27 2.18 19.63
C VAL A 108 -23.99 3.01 19.67
N MET A 109 -23.25 3.03 20.80
CA MET A 109 -21.98 3.76 20.92
C MET A 109 -20.86 3.15 20.05
N LEU A 110 -20.86 1.84 19.82
CA LEU A 110 -19.90 1.19 18.93
C LEU A 110 -20.35 1.20 17.46
N GLY A 111 -21.56 1.65 17.17
CA GLY A 111 -22.19 1.54 15.86
C GLY A 111 -21.34 2.10 14.73
N GLY A 112 -20.78 3.30 14.91
CA GLY A 112 -19.91 3.90 13.92
C GLY A 112 -18.59 3.15 13.69
N ILE A 113 -17.98 2.61 14.75
CA ILE A 113 -16.75 1.80 14.63
C ILE A 113 -17.05 0.49 13.87
N ILE A 114 -18.15 -0.18 14.25
CA ILE A 114 -18.60 -1.42 13.60
C ILE A 114 -18.86 -1.16 12.11
N MET A 115 -19.56 -0.08 11.77
CA MET A 115 -19.81 0.26 10.37
C MET A 115 -18.55 0.61 9.61
N ASN A 116 -17.57 1.29 10.23
CA ASN A 116 -16.29 1.56 9.57
C ASN A 116 -15.50 0.28 9.31
N VAL A 117 -15.49 -0.69 10.23
CA VAL A 117 -14.86 -2.00 10.02
C VAL A 117 -15.53 -2.75 8.87
N ILE A 118 -16.86 -2.82 8.87
CA ILE A 118 -17.63 -3.46 7.78
C ILE A 118 -17.35 -2.77 6.44
N THR A 119 -17.35 -1.44 6.42
CA THR A 119 -17.06 -0.64 5.23
C THR A 119 -15.65 -0.91 4.73
N GLY A 120 -14.65 -0.98 5.63
CA GLY A 120 -13.28 -1.34 5.30
C GLY A 120 -13.20 -2.71 4.63
N ILE A 121 -13.81 -3.74 5.24
CA ILE A 121 -13.86 -5.10 4.67
C ILE A 121 -14.52 -5.09 3.30
N ALA A 122 -15.64 -4.38 3.13
CA ALA A 122 -16.35 -4.29 1.85
C ALA A 122 -15.51 -3.60 0.77
N ILE A 123 -14.85 -2.48 1.11
CA ILE A 123 -13.96 -1.76 0.20
C ILE A 123 -12.78 -2.65 -0.20
N PHE A 124 -12.07 -3.25 0.77
CA PHE A 124 -10.94 -4.13 0.47
C PHE A 124 -11.35 -5.33 -0.37
N THR A 125 -12.47 -5.99 -0.03
CA THR A 125 -13.02 -7.10 -0.82
C THR A 125 -13.32 -6.66 -2.25
N ALA A 126 -13.98 -5.51 -2.44
CA ALA A 126 -14.31 -5.00 -3.76
C ALA A 126 -13.05 -4.62 -4.57
N LEU A 127 -12.04 -4.05 -3.91
CA LEU A 127 -10.75 -3.75 -4.53
C LEU A 127 -10.04 -5.03 -4.96
N THR A 128 -9.92 -6.03 -4.09
CA THR A 128 -9.30 -7.33 -4.43
C THR A 128 -10.08 -8.05 -5.52
N PHE A 129 -11.41 -8.03 -5.50
CA PHE A 129 -12.21 -8.66 -6.55
C PHE A 129 -12.06 -7.97 -7.92
N LYS A 130 -11.90 -6.65 -7.94
CA LYS A 130 -11.78 -5.87 -9.18
C LYS A 130 -10.35 -5.86 -9.74
N TYR A 131 -9.36 -5.72 -8.86
CA TYR A 131 -7.96 -5.54 -9.24
C TYR A 131 -7.14 -6.82 -9.12
N GLY A 132 -7.69 -7.89 -8.54
CA GLY A 132 -6.97 -9.13 -8.31
C GLY A 132 -5.85 -8.99 -7.28
N GLU A 133 -4.98 -9.99 -7.28
CA GLU A 133 -3.70 -9.96 -6.56
C GLU A 133 -2.59 -9.76 -7.59
N ASN A 134 -1.84 -8.66 -7.47
CA ASN A 134 -0.68 -8.44 -8.32
C ASN A 134 0.52 -9.18 -7.74
N TYR A 135 0.92 -10.30 -8.35
CA TYR A 135 2.09 -11.06 -7.91
C TYR A 135 3.00 -11.45 -9.08
N LEU A 136 4.24 -11.79 -8.78
CA LEU A 136 5.19 -12.30 -9.77
C LEU A 136 5.15 -13.83 -9.79
N PRO A 137 4.68 -14.49 -10.86
CA PRO A 137 4.75 -15.94 -10.96
C PRO A 137 6.19 -16.44 -10.87
N ALA A 138 6.42 -17.55 -10.16
CA ALA A 138 7.72 -18.18 -10.04
C ALA A 138 8.35 -18.51 -11.40
N SER A 139 7.53 -18.86 -12.40
CA SER A 139 7.96 -19.12 -13.78
C SER A 139 8.51 -17.89 -14.51
N GLU A 140 8.11 -16.68 -14.11
CA GLU A 140 8.61 -15.43 -14.70
C GLU A 140 10.00 -15.06 -14.18
N ALA A 141 10.43 -15.59 -13.02
CA ALA A 141 11.79 -15.46 -12.51
C ALA A 141 12.82 -16.33 -13.26
N ARG A 142 12.60 -16.60 -14.56
CA ARG A 142 13.42 -17.45 -15.44
C ARG A 142 14.85 -16.96 -15.66
N PHE A 143 15.10 -15.67 -15.42
CA PHE A 143 16.44 -15.07 -15.52
C PHE A 143 17.29 -15.23 -14.24
N GLY A 144 16.74 -15.94 -13.26
CA GLY A 144 17.36 -16.21 -11.97
C GLY A 144 17.14 -15.09 -10.97
N VAL A 145 17.91 -15.11 -9.89
CA VAL A 145 17.80 -14.17 -8.77
C VAL A 145 19.04 -13.31 -8.59
N VAL A 146 18.90 -12.23 -7.86
CA VAL A 146 19.98 -11.33 -7.44
C VAL A 146 19.99 -11.32 -5.91
N PRO A 147 20.97 -11.98 -5.27
CA PRO A 147 21.09 -11.95 -3.82
C PRO A 147 21.79 -10.66 -3.34
N ASN A 148 21.33 -10.12 -2.22
CA ASN A 148 22.02 -9.01 -1.53
C ASN A 148 23.27 -9.53 -0.77
N GLY A 149 23.78 -8.75 0.19
CA GLY A 149 24.87 -9.20 1.06
C GLY A 149 24.53 -10.49 1.82
N LEU A 150 23.35 -10.57 2.42
CA LEU A 150 22.89 -11.71 3.19
C LEU A 150 22.61 -12.93 2.32
N GLY A 151 21.92 -12.74 1.19
CA GLY A 151 21.68 -13.81 0.21
C GLY A 151 22.99 -14.44 -0.28
N ARG A 152 24.04 -13.63 -0.47
CA ARG A 152 25.38 -14.14 -0.84
C ARG A 152 26.03 -14.91 0.30
N GLN A 153 25.85 -14.49 1.55
CA GLN A 153 26.39 -15.19 2.73
C GLN A 153 25.80 -16.58 2.91
N ILE A 154 24.53 -16.79 2.55
CA ILE A 154 23.92 -18.13 2.58
C ILE A 154 24.31 -19.00 1.38
N GLY A 155 24.99 -18.43 0.38
CA GLY A 155 25.53 -19.17 -0.77
C GLY A 155 24.75 -18.98 -2.08
N LEU A 156 23.74 -18.12 -2.11
CA LEU A 156 23.08 -17.72 -3.37
C LEU A 156 24.04 -16.91 -4.23
N ARG A 157 23.91 -17.05 -5.55
CA ARG A 157 24.66 -16.31 -6.56
C ARG A 157 23.71 -15.65 -7.55
N ALA A 158 24.15 -14.53 -8.11
CA ALA A 158 23.39 -13.83 -9.13
C ALA A 158 23.22 -14.74 -10.37
N GLY A 159 21.98 -14.94 -10.79
CA GLY A 159 21.61 -15.83 -11.88
C GLY A 159 21.19 -17.25 -11.46
N ASP A 160 21.26 -17.59 -10.17
CA ASP A 160 20.66 -18.84 -9.67
C ASP A 160 19.15 -18.84 -9.94
N LYS A 161 18.59 -19.95 -10.42
CA LYS A 161 17.13 -20.10 -10.55
C LYS A 161 16.61 -20.92 -9.39
N ILE A 162 15.79 -20.34 -8.52
CA ILE A 162 15.19 -21.08 -7.41
C ILE A 162 14.06 -21.93 -7.99
N VAL A 163 14.17 -23.26 -7.87
CA VAL A 163 13.18 -24.21 -8.43
C VAL A 163 12.27 -24.79 -7.35
N LYS A 164 12.76 -24.90 -6.10
CA LYS A 164 12.00 -25.42 -4.97
C LYS A 164 12.38 -24.70 -3.69
N ILE A 165 11.43 -24.63 -2.77
CA ILE A 165 11.59 -24.15 -1.41
C ILE A 165 11.25 -25.33 -0.49
N ASN A 166 12.19 -25.76 0.35
CA ASN A 166 11.98 -26.88 1.28
C ASN A 166 11.46 -28.17 0.58
N GLY A 167 11.95 -28.43 -0.64
CA GLY A 167 11.54 -29.58 -1.46
C GLY A 167 10.19 -29.43 -2.18
N ARG A 168 9.45 -28.34 -1.96
CA ARG A 168 8.14 -28.08 -2.58
C ARG A 168 8.27 -27.08 -3.74
N PRO A 169 7.50 -27.26 -4.84
CA PRO A 169 7.33 -26.20 -5.83
C PRO A 169 6.56 -25.04 -5.20
N PHE A 170 6.75 -23.85 -5.75
CA PHE A 170 6.09 -22.61 -5.34
C PHE A 170 5.54 -21.89 -6.56
N THR A 171 4.50 -21.09 -6.38
CA THR A 171 3.79 -20.42 -7.49
C THR A 171 4.13 -18.94 -7.57
N GLU A 172 4.40 -18.31 -6.43
CA GLU A 172 4.67 -16.88 -6.35
C GLU A 172 6.12 -16.64 -5.94
N PHE A 173 6.81 -15.76 -6.65
CA PHE A 173 8.22 -15.47 -6.36
C PHE A 173 8.43 -14.95 -4.94
N ASP A 174 7.43 -14.27 -4.36
CA ASP A 174 7.53 -13.74 -2.99
C ASP A 174 7.54 -14.84 -1.92
N GLU A 175 7.10 -16.07 -2.24
CA GLU A 175 7.25 -17.23 -1.35
C GLU A 175 8.72 -17.53 -1.01
N VAL A 176 9.65 -17.14 -1.89
CA VAL A 176 11.10 -17.22 -1.64
C VAL A 176 11.47 -16.47 -0.36
N ARG A 177 10.71 -15.45 0.05
CA ARG A 177 10.95 -14.66 1.27
C ARG A 177 9.86 -14.87 2.32
N SER A 178 9.11 -15.97 2.23
CA SER A 178 8.04 -16.29 3.18
C SER A 178 8.57 -16.47 4.61
N ALA A 179 7.68 -16.33 5.60
CA ALA A 179 7.99 -16.58 6.99
C ALA A 179 8.52 -18.01 7.22
N ASP A 180 8.00 -19.00 6.49
CA ASP A 180 8.42 -20.41 6.54
C ASP A 180 9.90 -20.60 6.17
N VAL A 181 10.40 -19.78 5.24
CA VAL A 181 11.80 -19.76 4.83
C VAL A 181 12.66 -19.04 5.86
N ILE A 182 12.22 -17.87 6.31
CA ILE A 182 13.03 -16.98 7.15
C ILE A 182 13.14 -17.52 8.59
N LEU A 183 12.07 -18.13 9.10
CA LEU A 183 11.96 -18.64 10.47
C LEU A 183 12.16 -20.17 10.55
N GLY A 184 12.27 -20.85 9.41
CA GLY A 184 12.41 -22.30 9.35
C GLY A 184 13.75 -22.80 9.90
N SER A 185 13.72 -23.81 10.77
CA SER A 185 14.92 -24.35 11.44
C SER A 185 15.88 -25.08 10.50
N HIS A 186 15.38 -25.58 9.37
CA HIS A 186 16.13 -26.31 8.34
C HIS A 186 15.68 -25.88 6.94
N ALA A 187 15.38 -24.60 6.76
CA ALA A 187 14.94 -24.11 5.47
C ALA A 187 16.07 -24.19 4.44
N TYR A 188 15.75 -24.51 3.19
CA TYR A 188 16.71 -24.54 2.10
C TYR A 188 16.04 -24.23 0.75
N TYR A 189 16.83 -23.70 -0.17
CA TYR A 189 16.43 -23.56 -1.57
C TYR A 189 17.08 -24.65 -2.41
N THR A 190 16.34 -25.27 -3.31
CA THR A 190 16.96 -25.96 -4.44
C THR A 190 17.09 -24.96 -5.57
N VAL A 191 18.33 -24.70 -5.99
CA VAL A 191 18.64 -23.77 -7.09
C VAL A 191 19.25 -24.50 -8.27
N GLU A 192 18.85 -24.12 -9.48
CA GLU A 192 19.55 -24.48 -10.71
C GLU A 192 20.67 -23.46 -10.97
N ARG A 193 21.91 -23.94 -10.93
CA ARG A 193 23.11 -23.15 -11.21
C ARG A 193 23.92 -23.87 -12.28
N ASN A 194 24.09 -23.23 -13.44
CA ASN A 194 24.80 -23.80 -14.59
C ASN A 194 24.28 -25.19 -15.00
N GLY A 195 22.96 -25.41 -14.92
CA GLY A 195 22.31 -26.68 -15.25
C GLY A 195 22.40 -27.76 -14.17
N GLN A 196 23.04 -27.49 -13.03
CA GLN A 196 23.08 -28.40 -11.88
C GLN A 196 22.13 -27.93 -10.78
N LEU A 197 21.42 -28.87 -10.16
CA LEU A 197 20.62 -28.60 -8.96
C LEU A 197 21.50 -28.63 -7.72
N ILE A 198 21.47 -27.55 -6.95
CA ILE A 198 22.26 -27.35 -5.73
C ILE A 198 21.31 -26.93 -4.62
N ASP A 199 21.41 -27.57 -3.46
CA ASP A 199 20.68 -27.12 -2.27
C ASP A 199 21.50 -26.07 -1.51
N VAL A 200 20.85 -24.94 -1.21
CA VAL A 200 21.39 -23.79 -0.49
C VAL A 200 20.67 -23.70 0.84
N ASN A 201 21.35 -24.10 1.91
CA ASN A 201 20.78 -24.14 3.25
C ASN A 201 20.70 -22.75 3.86
N ILE A 202 19.56 -22.46 4.47
CA ILE A 202 19.30 -21.24 5.22
C ILE A 202 19.61 -21.54 6.68
N PRO A 203 20.51 -20.77 7.31
CA PRO A 203 20.93 -21.02 8.68
C PRO A 203 19.83 -20.67 9.67
N ALA A 204 19.69 -21.41 10.78
CA ALA A 204 18.64 -21.18 11.77
C ALA A 204 18.64 -19.76 12.39
N ASN A 205 19.79 -19.08 12.42
CA ASN A 205 19.91 -17.69 12.88
C ASN A 205 19.75 -16.65 11.76
N PHE A 206 19.14 -17.02 10.63
CA PHE A 206 18.98 -16.13 9.48
C PHE A 206 18.12 -14.91 9.80
N MET A 207 17.01 -15.09 10.52
CA MET A 207 16.15 -13.99 10.96
C MET A 207 16.90 -12.95 11.80
N ASP A 208 17.75 -13.39 12.74
CA ASP A 208 18.56 -12.48 13.55
C ASP A 208 19.52 -11.64 12.69
N ARG A 209 20.07 -12.25 11.63
CA ARG A 209 20.95 -11.53 10.69
C ARG A 209 20.17 -10.54 9.83
N LEU A 210 18.99 -10.93 9.35
CA LEU A 210 18.08 -10.11 8.57
C LEU A 210 17.67 -8.85 9.37
N ALA A 211 17.24 -9.06 10.62
CA ALA A 211 16.85 -7.98 11.53
C ALA A 211 17.99 -7.00 11.82
N LYS A 212 19.23 -7.51 12.01
CA LYS A 212 20.42 -6.66 12.26
C LYS A 212 20.82 -5.81 11.05
N GLN A 213 20.64 -6.31 9.84
CA GLN A 213 20.95 -5.53 8.63
C GLN A 213 19.87 -4.51 8.27
N GLY A 214 18.65 -4.66 8.81
CA GLY A 214 17.53 -3.78 8.50
C GLY A 214 17.05 -3.90 7.06
N ASP A 215 17.42 -4.98 6.36
CA ASP A 215 17.06 -5.23 4.97
C ASP A 215 16.18 -6.48 4.91
N SER A 216 14.89 -6.31 4.61
CA SER A 216 13.94 -7.43 4.48
C SER A 216 14.09 -8.17 3.15
N ILE A 217 14.81 -7.60 2.17
CA ILE A 217 14.91 -8.12 0.82
C ILE A 217 16.32 -8.69 0.60
N PHE A 218 16.49 -9.97 0.90
CA PHE A 218 17.79 -10.64 0.74
C PHE A 218 18.04 -11.24 -0.65
N VAL A 219 17.00 -11.32 -1.47
CA VAL A 219 17.02 -11.90 -2.81
C VAL A 219 15.96 -11.21 -3.66
N GLU A 220 16.24 -10.90 -4.91
CA GLU A 220 15.29 -10.30 -5.85
C GLU A 220 15.24 -11.09 -7.16
N ALA A 221 14.14 -11.01 -7.89
CA ALA A 221 14.09 -11.58 -9.23
C ALA A 221 15.01 -10.76 -10.14
N ARG A 222 15.83 -11.44 -10.93
CA ARG A 222 16.71 -10.78 -11.88
C ARG A 222 15.88 -10.33 -13.08
N THR A 223 15.88 -9.03 -13.36
CA THR A 223 14.99 -8.47 -14.39
C THR A 223 15.79 -7.86 -15.54
N PRO A 224 15.51 -8.25 -16.79
CA PRO A 224 15.77 -7.39 -17.93
C PRO A 224 14.91 -6.13 -17.79
N PHE A 225 15.36 -5.04 -18.38
CA PHE A 225 14.70 -3.76 -18.22
C PHE A 225 14.80 -2.91 -19.49
N THR A 226 13.82 -2.05 -19.66
CA THR A 226 13.91 -0.90 -20.57
C THR A 226 13.74 0.38 -19.76
N VAL A 227 14.02 1.52 -20.37
CA VAL A 227 13.82 2.82 -19.74
C VAL A 227 12.32 3.14 -19.77
N LYS A 228 11.67 3.22 -18.61
CA LYS A 228 10.27 3.66 -18.51
C LYS A 228 10.16 5.16 -18.74
N ARG A 229 11.00 5.92 -18.01
CA ARG A 229 10.97 7.38 -18.00
C ARG A 229 12.32 7.91 -17.57
N VAL A 230 12.76 9.00 -18.21
CA VAL A 230 13.98 9.71 -17.82
C VAL A 230 13.60 10.91 -16.96
N VAL A 231 14.36 11.15 -15.89
CA VAL A 231 14.11 12.28 -14.98
C VAL A 231 14.84 13.50 -15.52
N GLY A 232 14.10 14.60 -15.72
CA GLY A 232 14.67 15.84 -16.28
C GLY A 232 15.83 16.40 -15.45
N GLY A 233 16.85 16.95 -16.12
CA GLY A 233 18.03 17.55 -15.50
C GLY A 233 19.09 16.55 -15.01
N THR A 234 18.82 15.25 -15.09
CA THR A 234 19.76 14.19 -14.68
C THR A 234 20.80 13.88 -15.74
N PRO A 235 21.88 13.12 -15.42
CA PRO A 235 22.82 12.67 -16.43
C PRO A 235 22.19 11.91 -17.61
N ALA A 236 21.20 11.05 -17.35
CA ALA A 236 20.50 10.30 -18.38
C ALA A 236 19.77 11.22 -19.38
N ASP A 237 19.13 12.28 -18.86
CA ASP A 237 18.48 13.31 -19.67
C ASP A 237 19.48 14.05 -20.55
N LYS A 238 20.59 14.51 -19.95
CA LYS A 238 21.67 15.22 -20.66
C LYS A 238 22.36 14.36 -21.73
N ALA A 239 22.43 13.05 -21.53
CA ALA A 239 22.99 12.10 -22.49
C ALA A 239 22.01 11.75 -23.62
N GLY A 240 20.75 12.18 -23.53
CA GLY A 240 19.73 11.90 -24.55
C GLY A 240 19.13 10.49 -24.46
N LEU A 241 19.16 9.87 -23.29
CA LEU A 241 18.41 8.64 -23.00
C LEU A 241 16.91 8.93 -23.12
N LYS A 242 16.13 7.99 -23.65
CA LYS A 242 14.69 8.16 -23.88
C LYS A 242 13.92 6.96 -23.33
N ALA A 243 12.63 7.18 -23.06
CA ALA A 243 11.70 6.08 -22.76
C ALA A 243 11.68 5.08 -23.93
N GLY A 244 11.69 3.80 -23.60
CA GLY A 244 11.76 2.69 -24.55
C GLY A 244 13.19 2.21 -24.88
N ASP A 245 14.23 2.94 -24.48
CA ASP A 245 15.61 2.48 -24.70
C ASP A 245 15.92 1.22 -23.88
N ALA A 246 16.58 0.24 -24.48
CA ALA A 246 17.18 -0.89 -23.78
C ALA A 246 18.67 -0.63 -23.57
N VAL A 247 19.14 -0.57 -22.32
CA VAL A 247 20.56 -0.33 -22.04
C VAL A 247 21.33 -1.64 -22.12
N THR A 248 22.17 -1.78 -23.13
CA THR A 248 22.86 -3.04 -23.45
C THR A 248 24.26 -3.11 -22.83
N ALA A 249 24.93 -1.98 -22.62
CA ALA A 249 26.23 -1.92 -21.94
C ALA A 249 26.55 -0.55 -21.32
N VAL A 250 27.45 -0.55 -20.33
CA VAL A 250 28.12 0.65 -19.80
C VAL A 250 29.62 0.49 -20.00
N GLY A 251 30.23 1.34 -20.82
CA GLY A 251 31.59 1.16 -21.31
C GLY A 251 31.72 -0.17 -22.05
N THR A 252 32.57 -1.05 -21.57
CA THR A 252 32.76 -2.41 -22.10
C THR A 252 31.97 -3.48 -21.35
N MET A 253 31.25 -3.12 -20.28
CA MET A 253 30.53 -4.07 -19.45
C MET A 253 29.11 -4.29 -19.96
N PRO A 254 28.72 -5.50 -20.38
CA PRO A 254 27.35 -5.80 -20.77
C PRO A 254 26.38 -5.70 -19.59
N THR A 255 25.22 -5.10 -19.82
CA THR A 255 24.20 -4.85 -18.79
C THR A 255 22.81 -5.39 -19.16
N PRO A 256 22.67 -6.69 -19.50
CA PRO A 256 21.36 -7.26 -19.89
C PRO A 256 20.32 -7.25 -18.76
N TYR A 257 20.75 -6.96 -17.53
CA TYR A 257 19.90 -6.95 -16.33
C TYR A 257 20.20 -5.71 -15.48
N PHE A 258 19.21 -5.30 -14.68
CA PHE A 258 19.31 -4.08 -13.89
C PHE A 258 20.42 -4.16 -12.82
N ASP A 259 20.66 -5.33 -12.22
CA ASP A 259 21.77 -5.55 -11.28
C ASP A 259 23.14 -5.29 -11.93
N ARG A 260 23.30 -5.73 -13.19
CA ARG A 260 24.52 -5.51 -13.97
C ARG A 260 24.71 -4.05 -14.31
N LEU A 261 23.64 -3.35 -14.66
CA LEU A 261 23.67 -1.92 -14.88
C LEU A 261 24.14 -1.18 -13.64
N GLN A 262 23.51 -1.43 -12.48
CA GLN A 262 23.87 -0.77 -11.23
C GLN A 262 25.33 -1.04 -10.84
N ALA A 263 25.81 -2.28 -11.00
CA ALA A 263 27.21 -2.61 -10.75
C ALA A 263 28.16 -1.84 -11.68
N ALA A 264 27.86 -1.77 -12.98
CA ALA A 264 28.68 -1.06 -13.94
C ALA A 264 28.68 0.46 -13.71
N LEU A 265 27.54 1.06 -13.35
CA LEU A 265 27.45 2.48 -13.02
C LEU A 265 28.23 2.82 -11.74
N ARG A 266 28.16 1.98 -10.70
CA ARG A 266 28.96 2.16 -9.47
C ARG A 266 30.47 2.16 -9.74
N LEU A 267 30.94 1.28 -10.63
CA LEU A 267 32.36 1.25 -11.03
C LEU A 267 32.80 2.51 -11.79
N ASN A 268 31.86 3.19 -12.42
CA ASN A 268 32.07 4.43 -13.18
C ASN A 268 31.62 5.69 -12.42
N ALA A 269 31.36 5.60 -11.11
CA ALA A 269 30.88 6.73 -10.31
C ALA A 269 31.79 7.96 -10.44
N GLY A 270 31.19 9.12 -10.70
CA GLY A 270 31.88 10.40 -10.93
C GLY A 270 32.63 10.53 -12.26
N LYS A 271 32.67 9.48 -13.10
CA LYS A 271 33.41 9.46 -14.37
C LYS A 271 32.47 9.63 -15.56
N THR A 272 33.04 10.07 -16.68
CA THR A 272 32.38 10.01 -17.98
C THR A 272 32.70 8.66 -18.62
N THR A 273 31.67 7.97 -19.11
CA THR A 273 31.78 6.70 -19.83
C THR A 273 30.79 6.69 -20.99
N THR A 274 30.66 5.58 -21.70
CA THR A 274 29.68 5.38 -22.77
C THR A 274 28.54 4.49 -22.32
N LEU A 275 27.35 4.76 -22.84
CA LEU A 275 26.15 3.95 -22.65
C LEU A 275 25.76 3.38 -24.01
N ALA A 276 25.90 2.07 -24.19
CA ALA A 276 25.34 1.41 -25.36
C ALA A 276 23.84 1.18 -25.11
N VAL A 277 23.01 1.68 -26.01
CA VAL A 277 21.56 1.55 -25.94
C VAL A 277 21.01 1.03 -27.25
N GLU A 278 20.02 0.17 -27.19
CA GLU A 278 19.21 -0.20 -28.33
C GLU A 278 17.92 0.60 -28.32
N ARG A 279 17.68 1.34 -29.40
CA ARG A 279 16.50 2.18 -29.59
C ARG A 279 15.85 1.79 -30.92
N ALA A 280 14.64 1.23 -30.86
CA ALA A 280 13.90 0.77 -32.03
C ALA A 280 14.74 -0.14 -32.97
N GLY A 281 15.52 -1.05 -32.39
CA GLY A 281 16.39 -1.97 -33.12
C GLY A 281 17.73 -1.38 -33.60
N GLN A 282 17.99 -0.09 -33.37
CA GLN A 282 19.27 0.54 -33.69
C GLN A 282 20.16 0.64 -32.46
N GLN A 283 21.42 0.22 -32.60
CA GLN A 283 22.47 0.41 -31.60
C GLN A 283 22.96 1.86 -31.63
N LEU A 284 22.86 2.54 -30.48
CA LEU A 284 23.34 3.90 -30.26
C LEU A 284 24.35 3.88 -29.10
N THR A 285 25.35 4.74 -29.18
CA THR A 285 26.30 4.95 -28.09
C THR A 285 26.19 6.38 -27.58
N LEU A 286 25.83 6.55 -26.32
CA LEU A 286 25.62 7.85 -25.69
C LEU A 286 26.76 8.14 -24.69
N PRO A 287 27.47 9.27 -24.78
CA PRO A 287 28.38 9.68 -23.72
C PRO A 287 27.57 10.05 -22.46
N ILE A 288 27.94 9.49 -21.32
CA ILE A 288 27.22 9.67 -20.06
C ILE A 288 28.19 10.00 -18.92
N LYS A 289 27.87 11.03 -18.13
CA LYS A 289 28.60 11.36 -16.90
C LYS A 289 27.87 10.76 -15.70
N VAL A 290 28.38 9.68 -15.14
CA VAL A 290 27.75 9.05 -13.97
C VAL A 290 27.93 9.95 -12.75
N ASN A 291 26.90 10.10 -11.93
CA ASN A 291 27.00 10.89 -10.71
C ASN A 291 27.88 10.18 -9.65
N GLN A 292 28.17 10.86 -8.54
CA GLN A 292 29.00 10.30 -7.47
C GLN A 292 28.37 9.09 -6.77
N ASP A 293 27.04 8.97 -6.80
CA ASP A 293 26.30 7.84 -6.22
C ASP A 293 26.24 6.60 -7.14
N GLY A 294 26.87 6.66 -8.32
CA GLY A 294 26.81 5.57 -9.30
C GLY A 294 25.43 5.45 -9.97
N ARG A 295 24.74 6.57 -10.20
CA ARG A 295 23.41 6.66 -10.80
C ARG A 295 23.39 7.64 -11.97
N ILE A 296 22.42 7.45 -12.87
CA ILE A 296 22.23 8.29 -14.05
C ILE A 296 20.84 8.95 -14.13
N GLY A 297 19.84 8.47 -13.38
CA GLY A 297 18.56 9.18 -13.20
C GLY A 297 17.45 8.81 -14.18
N PHE A 298 17.03 7.55 -14.20
CA PHE A 298 15.84 7.09 -14.92
C PHE A 298 15.06 6.06 -14.09
N GLU A 299 13.81 5.85 -14.47
CA GLU A 299 12.92 4.85 -13.92
C GLU A 299 12.96 3.61 -14.84
N PRO A 300 13.38 2.43 -14.34
CA PRO A 300 13.37 1.20 -15.14
C PRO A 300 11.94 0.65 -15.29
N LEU A 301 11.65 0.05 -16.44
CA LEU A 301 10.49 -0.81 -16.66
C LEU A 301 10.98 -2.27 -16.69
N PRO A 302 10.69 -3.08 -15.67
CA PRO A 302 11.03 -4.50 -15.68
C PRO A 302 10.31 -5.23 -16.82
N ALA A 303 11.01 -6.10 -17.53
CA ALA A 303 10.43 -6.99 -18.55
C ALA A 303 9.90 -8.30 -17.93
N LEU A 304 9.41 -8.25 -16.69
CA LEU A 304 8.75 -9.36 -16.02
C LEU A 304 7.24 -9.15 -16.04
N HIS A 305 6.50 -10.23 -16.29
CA HIS A 305 5.04 -10.19 -16.29
C HIS A 305 4.52 -10.50 -14.88
N TYR A 306 3.89 -9.50 -14.26
CA TYR A 306 3.11 -9.69 -13.05
C TYR A 306 1.71 -10.14 -13.46
N SER A 307 1.17 -11.12 -12.74
CA SER A 307 -0.23 -11.57 -12.87
C SER A 307 -1.15 -10.76 -11.99
#